data_AF-A0A1C3NY89-F1
#
_entry.id   AF-A0A1C3NY89-F1
#
_cell.length_a   1.000
_cell.length_b   1.000
_cell.length_c   1.000
_cell.angle_alpha   90.00
_cell.angle_beta   90.00
_cell.angle_gamma   90.00
#
_symmetry.space_group_name_H-M   'P 1'
#
loop_
_entity.id
_entity.type
_entity.pdbx_description
1 polymer ?
#
loop_
_entity_poly.entity_id
_entity_poly.type
_entity_poly.pdbx_seq_one_letter_code
_entity_poly.pdbx_strand_id
1 'polypeptide(L)'
;MAVTLRALAEAGGRARSIELEIRALAARAAADGAGYGDIGRALGITRQDARKRLPGMIRSTTRIVDPGVQVQANKLTSDDVKAR
;
A
#
# COMPACT_ATOMS: atom_id res chain seq x y z
N MET A 1 -22.82 -23.10 -19.02
CA MET A 1 -21.91 -22.53 -20.04
C MET A 1 -20.49 -22.97 -19.71
N ALA A 2 -19.78 -23.61 -20.63
CA ALA A 2 -18.38 -23.99 -20.40
C ALA A 2 -17.48 -22.77 -20.57
N VAL A 3 -16.64 -22.47 -19.56
CA VAL A 3 -15.63 -21.40 -19.63
C VAL A 3 -14.50 -21.87 -20.55
N THR A 4 -14.13 -21.06 -21.54
CA THR A 4 -13.06 -21.39 -22.50
C THR A 4 -11.71 -20.84 -22.04
N LEU A 5 -10.61 -21.47 -22.44
CA LEU A 5 -9.26 -20.97 -22.18
C LEU A 5 -9.03 -19.58 -22.78
N ARG A 6 -9.65 -19.28 -23.93
CA ARG A 6 -9.66 -17.95 -24.54
C ARG A 6 -10.34 -16.93 -23.62
N ALA A 7 -11.54 -17.23 -23.12
CA ALA A 7 -12.25 -16.33 -22.21
C ALA A 7 -11.46 -16.08 -20.92
N LEU A 8 -10.74 -17.08 -20.40
CA LEU A 8 -9.84 -16.94 -19.26
C LEU A 8 -8.65 -16.01 -19.59
N ALA A 9 -8.01 -16.17 -20.75
CA ALA A 9 -6.90 -15.33 -21.17
C ALA A 9 -7.31 -13.86 -21.34
N GLU A 10 -8.49 -13.61 -21.92
CA GLU A 10 -9.06 -12.27 -22.07
C GLU A 10 -9.39 -11.64 -20.72
N ALA A 11 -9.99 -12.40 -19.79
CA ALA A 11 -10.24 -11.94 -18.43
C ALA A 11 -8.94 -11.59 -17.70
N GLY A 12 -7.89 -12.41 -17.85
CA GLY A 12 -6.56 -12.11 -17.32
C GLY A 12 -5.95 -10.86 -17.93
N GLY A 13 -6.16 -10.61 -19.22
CA GLY A 13 -5.74 -9.38 -19.89
C GLY A 13 -6.41 -8.14 -19.29
N ARG A 14 -7.73 -8.19 -19.11
CA ARG A 14 -8.50 -7.11 -18.46
C ARG A 14 -8.04 -6.86 -17.04
N ALA A 15 -7.84 -7.93 -16.26
CA ALA A 15 -7.35 -7.81 -14.88
C ALA A 15 -5.98 -7.12 -14.78
N ARG A 16 -5.04 -7.48 -15.66
CA ARG A 16 -3.71 -6.82 -15.72
C ARG A 16 -3.82 -5.34 -16.11
N SER A 17 -4.71 -4.99 -17.04
CA SER A 17 -4.94 -3.58 -17.43
C SER A 17 -5.43 -2.75 -16.24
N ILE A 18 -6.43 -3.27 -15.52
CA ILE A 18 -6.97 -2.61 -14.31
C ILE A 18 -5.90 -2.47 -13.24
N GLU A 19 -5.08 -3.52 -13.03
CA GLU A 19 -3.98 -3.48 -12.07
C GLU A 19 -2.94 -2.40 -12.40
N LEU A 20 -2.60 -2.24 -13.69
CA LEU A 20 -1.71 -1.18 -14.15
C LEU A 20 -2.28 0.22 -13.91
N GLU A 21 -3.58 0.43 -14.17
CA GLU A 21 -4.27 1.69 -13.90
C GLU A 21 -4.29 2.03 -12.41
N ILE A 22 -4.64 1.05 -11.56
CA ILE A 22 -4.60 1.21 -10.09
C ILE A 22 -3.19 1.60 -9.65
N ARG A 23 -2.16 0.95 -10.19
CA ARG A 23 -0.76 1.25 -9.83
C ARG A 23 -0.36 2.66 -10.27
N ALA A 24 -0.80 3.12 -11.44
CA ALA A 24 -0.52 4.47 -11.92
C ALA A 24 -1.19 5.54 -11.04
N LEU A 25 -2.47 5.34 -10.67
CA LEU A 25 -3.19 6.24 -9.78
C LEU A 25 -2.58 6.27 -8.37
N ALA A 26 -2.21 5.10 -7.83
CA ALA A 26 -1.56 5.01 -6.53
C ALA A 26 -0.19 5.73 -6.53
N ALA A 27 0.57 5.65 -7.63
CA ALA A 27 1.84 6.36 -7.77
C ALA A 27 1.65 7.88 -7.80
N ARG A 28 0.61 8.38 -8.49
CA ARG A 28 0.25 9.82 -8.48
C ARG A 28 -0.16 10.27 -7.09
N ALA A 29 -1.04 9.53 -6.42
CA ALA A 29 -1.45 9.84 -5.05
C ALA A 29 -0.25 9.85 -4.10
N ALA A 30 0.69 8.91 -4.25
CA ALA A 30 1.92 8.90 -3.46
C ALA A 30 2.83 10.11 -3.74
N ALA A 31 2.92 10.56 -5.00
CA ALA A 31 3.62 11.79 -5.36
C ALA A 31 2.97 13.03 -4.73
N ASP A 32 1.65 13.00 -4.56
CA ASP A 32 0.88 14.03 -3.85
C ASP A 32 0.91 13.87 -2.31
N GLY A 33 1.67 12.91 -1.79
CA GLY A 33 1.91 12.71 -0.36
C GLY A 33 1.04 11.63 0.31
N ALA A 34 0.19 10.92 -0.42
CA ALA A 34 -0.62 9.84 0.13
C ALA A 34 0.25 8.68 0.65
N GLY A 35 -0.08 8.17 1.83
CA GLY A 35 0.57 7.00 2.43
C GLY A 35 -0.09 5.69 2.01
N TYR A 36 0.53 4.55 2.37
CA TYR A 36 -0.08 3.22 2.16
C TYR A 36 -1.42 3.06 2.92
N GLY A 37 -1.63 3.85 3.98
CA GLY A 37 -2.90 3.88 4.71
C GLY A 37 -4.02 4.49 3.88
N ASP A 38 -3.76 5.65 3.26
CA ASP A 38 -4.74 6.36 2.41
C ASP A 38 -5.07 5.55 1.15
N ILE A 39 -4.03 5.01 0.51
CA ILE A 39 -4.17 4.14 -0.66
C ILE A 39 -4.94 2.87 -0.30
N GLY A 40 -4.62 2.23 0.83
CA GLY A 40 -5.35 1.06 1.31
C GLY A 40 -6.83 1.36 1.55
N ARG A 41 -7.15 2.47 2.22
CA ARG A 41 -8.53 2.91 2.45
C ARG A 41 -9.29 3.13 1.14
N ALA A 42 -8.68 3.79 0.15
CA ALA A 42 -9.29 4.03 -1.15
C ALA A 42 -9.58 2.73 -1.92
N LEU A 43 -8.73 1.71 -1.75
CA LEU A 43 -8.89 0.40 -2.38
C LEU A 43 -9.74 -0.58 -1.54
N GLY A 44 -10.22 -0.19 -0.36
CA GLY A 44 -10.96 -1.06 0.56
C GLY A 44 -10.12 -2.20 1.16
N ILE A 45 -8.80 -2.04 1.26
CA ILE A 45 -7.86 -3.04 1.79
C ILE A 45 -7.03 -2.47 2.94
N THR A 46 -6.36 -3.36 3.69
CA THR A 46 -5.48 -2.92 4.77
C THR A 46 -4.24 -2.19 4.25
N ARG A 47 -3.64 -1.34 5.09
CA ARG A 47 -2.33 -0.71 4.81
C ARG A 47 -1.25 -1.74 4.45
N GLN A 48 -1.24 -2.88 5.16
CA GLN A 48 -0.24 -3.92 4.92
C GLN A 48 -0.43 -4.59 3.56
N ASP A 49 -1.68 -4.83 3.16
CA ASP A 49 -1.98 -5.39 1.83
C ASP A 49 -1.67 -4.39 0.72
N ALA A 50 -1.97 -3.11 0.91
CA ALA A 50 -1.55 -2.05 -0.01
C ALA A 50 -0.02 -2.05 -0.19
N ARG A 51 0.75 -2.16 0.90
CA ARG A 51 2.22 -2.25 0.83
C ARG A 51 2.72 -3.50 0.11
N LYS A 52 2.07 -4.65 0.30
CA LYS A 52 2.42 -5.90 -0.40
C LYS A 52 2.14 -5.81 -1.89
N ARG A 53 1.02 -5.19 -2.28
CA ARG A 53 0.59 -5.02 -3.69
C ARG A 53 1.37 -3.93 -4.42
N LEU A 54 1.82 -2.90 -3.70
CA LEU A 54 2.51 -1.74 -4.26
C LEU A 54 3.92 -1.59 -3.66
N PRO A 55 4.79 -2.59 -3.80
CA PRO A 55 6.08 -2.61 -3.13
C PRO A 55 6.97 -1.45 -3.60
N GLY A 56 7.58 -0.76 -2.64
CA GLY A 56 8.55 0.31 -2.90
C GLY A 56 7.95 1.61 -3.47
N MET A 57 6.62 1.69 -3.59
CA MET A 57 5.92 2.86 -4.13
C MET A 57 6.05 4.08 -3.23
N ILE A 58 5.87 3.88 -1.93
CA ILE A 58 6.16 4.88 -0.91
C ILE A 58 7.42 4.41 -0.20
N ARG A 59 8.53 5.06 -0.53
CA ARG A 59 9.74 4.97 0.29
C ARG A 59 9.47 5.81 1.52
N SER A 60 9.79 5.28 2.70
CA SER A 60 9.79 6.10 3.90
C SER A 60 10.62 7.33 3.60
N THR A 61 9.98 8.48 3.42
CA THR A 61 10.62 9.77 3.59
C THR A 61 11.08 9.74 5.04
N THR A 62 12.36 9.41 5.25
CA THR A 62 13.04 9.77 6.47
C THR A 62 12.82 11.27 6.55
N ARG A 63 11.87 11.68 7.38
CA ARG A 63 11.68 13.07 7.75
C ARG A 63 13.07 13.47 8.24
N ILE A 64 13.75 14.34 7.52
CA ILE A 64 14.84 15.12 8.12
C ILE A 64 14.11 16.03 9.10
N VAL A 65 13.70 15.47 10.23
CA VAL A 65 13.75 16.20 11.49
C VAL A 65 15.23 16.48 11.68
N ASP A 66 15.54 17.68 12.17
CA ASP A 66 16.90 18.19 12.37
C ASP A 66 17.94 17.10 12.71
N PRO A 67 19.20 17.21 12.27
CA PRO A 67 20.22 16.14 12.30
C PRO A 67 20.57 15.52 13.68
N GLY A 68 19.76 15.67 14.72
CA GLY A 68 19.92 15.08 16.04
C GLY A 68 18.70 14.36 16.65
N VAL A 69 17.55 14.20 15.98
CA VAL A 69 16.36 13.56 16.63
C VAL A 69 15.89 12.32 15.87
N GLN A 70 16.40 11.14 16.23
CA GLN A 70 15.78 9.89 15.80
C GLN A 70 14.51 9.64 16.62
N VAL A 71 13.35 9.99 16.06
CA VAL A 71 12.07 9.52 16.59
C VAL A 71 11.92 8.05 16.18
N GLN A 72 12.44 7.13 16.99
CA GLN A 72 12.00 5.75 16.92
C GLN A 72 10.49 5.76 17.14
N ALA A 73 9.73 5.39 16.11
CA ALA A 73 8.32 5.08 16.25
C ALA A 73 8.21 3.84 17.15
N ASN A 74 8.22 4.06 18.46
CA ASN A 74 8.09 3.01 19.44
C ASN A 74 6.67 2.45 19.29
N LYS A 75 6.56 1.27 18.70
CA LYS A 75 5.38 0.43 18.91
C LYS A 75 5.38 0.15 20.41
N LEU A 76 4.54 0.85 21.18
CA LEU A 76 4.12 0.35 22.48
C LEU A 76 3.45 -1.00 22.19
N THR A 77 4.20 -2.07 22.44
CA THR A 77 3.65 -3.41 22.46
C THR A 77 2.66 -3.46 23.61
N SER A 78 1.51 -4.08 23.35
CA SER A 78 0.34 -4.07 24.23
C SER A 78 0.57 -4.63 25.64
N ASP A 79 1.76 -5.19 25.92
CA ASP A 79 2.15 -5.79 27.20
C ASP A 79 2.44 -4.75 28.29
N ASP A 80 2.82 -3.51 27.95
CA ASP A 80 3.18 -2.48 28.96
C ASP A 80 1.97 -1.84 29.66
N VAL A 81 0.74 -2.02 29.14
CA VAL A 81 -0.47 -1.39 29.71
C VAL A 81 -1.01 -2.14 30.93
N LYS A 82 -0.56 -3.38 31.21
CA LYS A 82 -1.10 -4.21 32.30
C LYS A 82 -0.37 -4.12 33.64
N ALA A 83 0.65 -3.28 33.77
CA ALA A 83 1.44 -3.16 35.01
C ALA A 83 1.22 -1.85 35.78
N ARG A 84 0.11 -1.14 35.55
CA ARG A 84 -0.29 0.03 36.35
C ARG A 84 -1.63 -0.18 37.03
#